data_AF-A0A2N2AGX2-F1
#
_entry.id   AF-A0A2N2AGX2-F1
#
_cell.length_a   1.000
_cell.length_b   1.000
_cell.length_c   1.000
_cell.angle_alpha   90.00
_cell.angle_beta   90.00
_cell.angle_gamma   90.00
#
_symmetry.space_group_name_H-M   'P 1'
#
loop_
_entity.id
_entity.type
_entity.pdbx_description
1 polymer ?
#
loop_
_entity_poly.entity_id
_entity_poly.type
_entity_poly.pdbx_seq_one_letter_code
_entity_poly.pdbx_strand_id
1 'polypeptide(L)'
;MFESAKSKIEDTQVVFEQLQKVEDSVAFKALFNSFLSSARAITYALQKDGKKILGFKKWYEIKQEEMKKDELLRFIHEARTEDFHEGKHRLAFGTYFEHFSTDKVGPPPSPEAKLGIGVEGPFWIINEGKPQERRIPIKQGGNFVVQVSISNPPTKHRGILIFNVNPVNICRLALQYLSELVYEACEKFEKK
;
A
#
# COMPACT_ATOMS: atom_id res chain seq x y z
N MET A 1 -1.57 -11.09 -25.45
CA MET A 1 -1.20 -9.66 -25.53
C MET A 1 -1.31 -9.10 -24.12
N PHE A 2 -0.64 -7.99 -23.79
CA PHE A 2 -0.66 -7.45 -22.41
C PHE A 2 -0.19 -8.42 -21.31
N GLU A 3 0.65 -9.42 -21.65
CA GLU A 3 1.12 -10.44 -20.71
C GLU A 3 1.94 -9.83 -19.56
N SER A 4 2.73 -8.78 -19.84
CA SER A 4 3.45 -8.06 -18.79
C SER A 4 2.46 -7.42 -17.81
N ALA A 5 1.37 -6.84 -18.30
CA ALA A 5 0.36 -6.21 -17.45
C ALA A 5 -0.39 -7.25 -16.58
N LYS A 6 -0.74 -8.41 -17.15
CA LYS A 6 -1.37 -9.52 -16.42
C LYS A 6 -0.45 -10.04 -15.30
N SER A 7 0.82 -10.29 -15.61
CA SER A 7 1.82 -10.69 -14.61
C SER A 7 1.97 -9.65 -13.49
N LYS A 8 1.90 -8.34 -13.81
CA LYS A 8 1.95 -7.30 -12.76
C LYS A 8 0.70 -7.23 -11.89
N ILE A 9 -0.46 -7.68 -12.38
CA ILE A 9 -1.66 -7.84 -11.54
C ILE A 9 -1.41 -8.95 -10.53
N GLU A 10 -0.89 -10.10 -10.96
CA GLU A 10 -0.57 -11.22 -10.06
C GLU A 10 0.43 -10.81 -8.97
N ASP A 11 1.53 -10.14 -9.35
CA ASP A 11 2.50 -9.60 -8.39
C ASP A 11 1.83 -8.66 -7.36
N THR A 12 0.94 -7.77 -7.84
CA THR A 12 0.24 -6.81 -6.98
C THR A 12 -0.77 -7.50 -6.06
N GLN A 13 -1.41 -8.57 -6.54
CA GLN A 13 -2.34 -9.39 -5.77
C GLN A 13 -1.61 -10.04 -4.58
N VAL A 14 -0.42 -10.61 -4.80
CA VAL A 14 0.39 -11.21 -3.72
C VAL A 14 0.74 -10.18 -2.65
N VAL A 15 1.19 -8.98 -3.06
CA VAL A 15 1.50 -7.89 -2.11
C VAL A 15 0.24 -7.47 -1.34
N PHE A 16 -0.90 -7.37 -2.02
CA PHE A 16 -2.17 -7.03 -1.39
C PHE A 16 -2.62 -8.09 -0.36
N GLU A 17 -2.50 -9.37 -0.68
CA GLU A 17 -2.84 -10.47 0.24
C GLU A 17 -1.95 -10.47 1.48
N GLN A 18 -0.66 -10.13 1.34
CA GLN A 18 0.23 -9.95 2.48
C GLN A 18 -0.17 -8.74 3.33
N LEU A 19 -0.51 -7.61 2.69
CA LEU A 19 -0.99 -6.39 3.35
C LEU A 19 -2.28 -6.63 4.15
N GLN A 20 -3.15 -7.55 3.71
CA GLN A 20 -4.37 -7.89 4.45
C GLN A 20 -4.13 -8.68 5.74
N LYS A 21 -3.02 -9.43 5.80
CA LYS A 21 -2.72 -10.38 6.88
C LYS A 21 -1.71 -9.83 7.88
N VAL A 22 -1.02 -8.74 7.53
CA VAL A 22 0.03 -8.19 8.36
C VAL A 22 -0.57 -7.44 9.56
N GLU A 23 -0.16 -7.85 10.75
CA GLU A 23 -0.57 -7.21 12.01
C GLU A 23 0.44 -6.16 12.47
N ASP A 24 1.68 -6.30 12.01
CA ASP A 24 2.78 -5.43 12.37
C ASP A 24 2.73 -4.11 11.60
N SER A 25 2.86 -2.98 12.29
CA SER A 25 2.77 -1.64 11.72
C SER A 25 3.92 -1.30 10.78
N VAL A 26 5.14 -1.74 11.10
CA VAL A 26 6.33 -1.51 10.27
C VAL A 26 6.20 -2.26 8.95
N ALA A 27 5.85 -3.54 9.02
CA ALA A 27 5.60 -4.37 7.86
C ALA A 27 4.35 -3.90 7.08
N PHE A 28 3.29 -3.43 7.76
CA PHE A 28 2.12 -2.84 7.10
C PHE A 28 2.51 -1.63 6.25
N LYS A 29 3.29 -0.70 6.82
CA LYS A 29 3.79 0.47 6.11
C LYS A 29 4.62 0.07 4.88
N ALA A 30 5.54 -0.87 5.05
CA ALA A 30 6.36 -1.37 3.96
C ALA A 30 5.51 -2.01 2.83
N LEU A 31 4.56 -2.88 3.19
CA LEU A 31 3.67 -3.55 2.24
C LEU A 31 2.71 -2.58 1.55
N PHE A 32 2.24 -1.53 2.24
CA PHE A 32 1.44 -0.47 1.63
C PHE A 32 2.24 0.28 0.56
N ASN A 33 3.48 0.65 0.86
CA ASN A 33 4.38 1.30 -0.11
C ASN A 33 4.73 0.38 -1.28
N SER A 34 4.96 -0.91 -1.01
CA SER A 34 5.12 -1.92 -2.05
C SER A 34 3.89 -2.02 -2.93
N PHE A 35 2.68 -1.99 -2.36
CA PHE A 35 1.43 -1.99 -3.12
C PHE A 35 1.33 -0.78 -4.05
N LEU A 36 1.60 0.43 -3.54
CA LEU A 36 1.58 1.66 -4.33
C LEU A 36 2.55 1.60 -5.53
N SER A 37 3.72 1.02 -5.32
CA SER A 37 4.73 0.80 -6.36
C SER A 37 4.27 -0.24 -7.38
N SER A 38 3.73 -1.37 -6.93
CA SER A 38 3.21 -2.44 -7.80
C SER A 38 2.00 -1.98 -8.64
N ALA A 39 1.10 -1.18 -8.07
CA ALA A 39 -0.02 -0.56 -8.79
C ALA A 39 0.47 0.30 -9.98
N ARG A 40 1.55 1.08 -9.80
CA ARG A 40 2.18 1.82 -10.90
C ARG A 40 2.78 0.89 -11.95
N ALA A 41 3.38 -0.22 -11.54
CA ALA A 41 3.97 -1.19 -12.45
C ALA A 41 2.92 -1.79 -13.41
N ILE A 42 1.68 -2.02 -12.97
CA ILE A 42 0.56 -2.46 -13.83
C ILE A 42 0.35 -1.47 -14.98
N THR A 43 0.12 -0.19 -14.67
CA THR A 43 -0.13 0.84 -15.69
C THR A 43 1.05 1.05 -16.63
N TYR A 44 2.28 0.88 -16.13
CA TYR A 44 3.49 0.97 -16.94
C TYR A 44 3.60 -0.21 -17.92
N ALA A 45 3.40 -1.43 -17.42
CA ALA A 45 3.40 -2.64 -18.22
C ALA A 45 2.31 -2.60 -19.31
N LEU A 46 1.10 -2.15 -18.95
CA LEU A 46 -0.01 -1.96 -19.89
C LEU A 46 0.35 -1.00 -21.04
N GLN A 47 0.94 0.16 -20.72
CA GLN A 47 1.40 1.10 -21.74
C GLN A 47 2.52 0.55 -22.61
N LYS A 48 3.47 -0.17 -22.01
CA LYS A 48 4.60 -0.79 -22.70
C LYS A 48 4.08 -1.82 -23.71
N ASP A 49 3.21 -2.72 -23.28
CA ASP A 49 2.64 -3.77 -24.11
C ASP A 49 1.76 -3.17 -25.22
N GLY A 50 1.01 -2.10 -24.92
CA GLY A 50 0.14 -1.43 -25.87
C GLY A 50 0.81 -0.47 -26.86
N LYS A 51 2.10 -0.15 -26.69
CA LYS A 51 2.80 0.92 -27.42
C LYS A 51 2.71 0.80 -28.95
N LYS A 52 2.69 -0.43 -29.47
CA LYS A 52 2.67 -0.71 -30.92
C LYS A 52 1.27 -1.00 -31.48
N ILE A 53 0.24 -0.99 -30.64
CA ILE A 53 -1.13 -1.32 -31.06
C ILE A 53 -1.81 -0.07 -31.60
N LEU A 54 -2.36 -0.17 -32.81
CA LEU A 54 -3.08 0.94 -33.43
C LEU A 54 -4.31 1.34 -32.58
N GLY A 55 -4.46 2.63 -32.31
CA GLY A 55 -5.59 3.16 -31.53
C GLY A 55 -5.45 3.01 -30.01
N PHE A 56 -4.49 2.22 -29.51
CA PHE A 56 -4.27 2.04 -28.06
C PHE A 56 -3.94 3.36 -27.37
N LYS A 57 -3.01 4.15 -27.93
CA LYS A 57 -2.59 5.43 -27.35
C LYS A 57 -3.79 6.35 -27.08
N LYS A 58 -4.66 6.53 -28.07
CA LYS A 58 -5.87 7.38 -27.97
C LYS A 58 -6.86 6.84 -26.94
N TRP A 59 -7.06 5.52 -26.88
CA TRP A 59 -7.91 4.91 -25.85
C TRP A 59 -7.32 5.12 -24.45
N TYR A 60 -6.02 4.90 -24.29
CA TYR A 60 -5.36 5.01 -23.00
C TYR A 60 -5.32 6.46 -22.49
N GLU A 61 -5.16 7.45 -23.38
CA GLU A 61 -5.27 8.88 -23.03
C GLU A 61 -6.63 9.21 -22.39
N ILE A 62 -7.73 8.67 -22.92
CA ILE A 62 -9.07 8.82 -22.32
C ILE A 62 -9.09 8.20 -20.91
N LYS A 63 -8.55 7.00 -20.76
CA LYS A 63 -8.45 6.33 -19.45
C LYS A 63 -7.59 7.11 -18.47
N GLN A 64 -6.51 7.74 -18.90
CA GLN A 64 -5.70 8.60 -18.04
C GLN A 64 -6.50 9.80 -17.53
N GLU A 65 -7.33 10.43 -18.37
CA GLU A 65 -8.19 11.52 -17.93
C GLU A 65 -9.29 11.06 -16.95
N GLU A 66 -9.86 9.86 -17.16
CA GLU A 66 -10.76 9.23 -16.18
C GLU A 66 -10.05 9.03 -14.82
N MET A 67 -8.85 8.45 -14.83
CA MET A 67 -8.07 8.19 -13.62
C MET A 67 -7.68 9.47 -12.88
N LYS A 68 -7.34 10.55 -13.59
CA LYS A 68 -7.00 11.85 -12.97
C LYS A 68 -8.19 12.48 -12.24
N LYS A 69 -9.40 12.28 -12.78
CA LYS A 69 -10.65 12.82 -12.20
C LYS A 69 -11.15 11.99 -11.02
N ASP A 70 -10.79 10.72 -10.95
CA ASP A 70 -11.13 9.83 -9.84
C ASP A 70 -10.35 10.17 -8.56
N GLU A 71 -11.05 10.44 -7.45
CA GLU A 71 -10.41 10.82 -6.19
C GLU A 71 -9.51 9.70 -5.62
N LEU A 72 -9.98 8.44 -5.68
CA LEU A 72 -9.23 7.30 -5.17
C LEU A 72 -7.96 7.05 -5.97
N LEU A 73 -8.03 7.07 -7.30
CA LEU A 73 -6.84 6.83 -8.13
C LEU A 73 -5.84 7.99 -8.06
N ARG A 74 -6.34 9.23 -7.93
CA ARG A 74 -5.49 10.38 -7.62
C ARG A 74 -4.81 10.22 -6.27
N PHE A 75 -5.53 9.78 -5.23
CA PHE A 75 -4.93 9.47 -3.94
C PHE A 75 -3.81 8.43 -4.05
N ILE A 76 -4.01 7.31 -4.76
CA ILE A 76 -2.97 6.28 -4.96
C ILE A 76 -1.74 6.86 -5.66
N HIS A 77 -1.95 7.70 -6.67
CA HIS A 77 -0.88 8.36 -7.39
C HIS A 77 -0.07 9.32 -6.50
N GLU A 78 -0.76 10.16 -5.73
CA GLU A 78 -0.13 11.15 -4.85
C GLU A 78 0.57 10.47 -3.67
N ALA A 79 -0.06 9.51 -3.00
CA ALA A 79 0.52 8.76 -1.89
C ALA A 79 1.85 8.11 -2.27
N ARG A 80 1.93 7.54 -3.48
CA ARG A 80 3.18 6.98 -4.02
C ARG A 80 4.23 8.06 -4.27
N THR A 81 3.79 9.22 -4.79
CA THR A 81 4.70 10.31 -5.15
C THR A 81 5.29 10.97 -3.91
N GLU A 82 4.49 11.17 -2.86
CA GLU A 82 4.92 11.68 -1.57
C GLU A 82 5.88 10.72 -0.86
N ASP A 83 5.59 9.41 -0.87
CA ASP A 83 6.50 8.40 -0.30
C ASP A 83 7.85 8.41 -1.01
N PHE A 84 7.84 8.41 -2.35
CA PHE A 84 9.05 8.30 -3.17
C PHE A 84 9.90 9.58 -3.18
N HIS A 85 9.29 10.77 -3.10
CA HIS A 85 9.99 12.05 -3.25
C HIS A 85 10.14 12.85 -1.96
N GLU A 86 9.22 12.71 -1.00
CA GLU A 86 9.15 13.60 0.16
C GLU A 86 9.41 12.87 1.49
N GLY A 87 9.49 11.54 1.48
CA GLY A 87 9.58 10.74 2.71
C GLY A 87 8.37 10.91 3.63
N LYS A 88 7.27 11.48 3.11
CA LYS A 88 6.01 11.65 3.81
C LYS A 88 5.12 10.46 3.50
N HIS A 89 4.38 9.99 4.50
CA HIS A 89 3.39 8.94 4.31
C HIS A 89 2.01 9.44 4.70
N ARG A 90 1.00 9.06 3.91
CA ARG A 90 -0.40 9.32 4.23
C ARG A 90 -1.00 8.33 5.23
N LEU A 91 -0.21 7.41 5.76
CA LEU A 91 -0.65 6.54 6.86
C LEU A 91 -0.50 7.26 8.20
N ALA A 92 -1.50 7.17 9.05
CA ALA A 92 -1.43 7.57 10.45
C ALA A 92 -1.66 6.35 11.33
N PHE A 93 -0.76 6.14 12.29
CA PHE A 93 -0.81 5.02 13.23
C PHE A 93 -1.30 5.53 14.58
N GLY A 94 -2.03 4.68 15.30
CA GLY A 94 -2.40 4.89 16.69
C GLY A 94 -2.35 3.56 17.42
N THR A 95 -1.83 3.55 18.63
CA THR A 95 -1.80 2.34 19.45
C THR A 95 -2.73 2.50 20.64
N TYR A 96 -3.62 1.53 20.82
CA TYR A 96 -4.45 1.39 22.00
C TYR A 96 -3.93 0.22 22.83
N PHE A 97 -3.59 0.48 24.09
CA PHE A 97 -3.16 -0.55 25.05
C PHE A 97 -4.31 -0.87 26.01
N GLU A 98 -4.78 -2.11 26.02
CA GLU A 98 -5.64 -2.59 27.09
C GLU A 98 -4.79 -2.97 28.31
N HIS A 99 -3.69 -3.70 28.08
CA HIS A 99 -2.69 -4.01 29.09
C HIS A 99 -1.33 -4.27 28.43
N PHE A 100 -0.25 -3.89 29.10
CA PHE A 100 1.12 -4.21 28.71
C PHE A 100 1.98 -4.45 29.95
N SER A 101 2.73 -5.55 29.95
CA SER A 101 3.57 -6.05 31.04
C SER A 101 4.94 -6.36 30.49
N THR A 102 5.94 -5.57 30.91
CA THR A 102 7.33 -5.72 30.50
C THR A 102 7.92 -7.09 30.84
N ASP A 103 7.46 -7.71 31.93
CA ASP A 103 7.92 -9.05 32.37
C ASP A 103 7.56 -10.17 31.39
N LYS A 104 6.59 -9.91 30.49
CA LYS A 104 6.05 -10.88 29.52
C LYS A 104 6.49 -10.59 28.09
N VAL A 105 7.33 -9.57 27.88
CA VAL A 105 7.84 -9.16 26.56
C VAL A 105 8.96 -10.09 26.05
N GLY A 106 9.59 -10.84 26.96
CA GLY A 106 10.77 -11.65 26.68
C GLY A 106 12.07 -10.83 26.75
N PRO A 107 13.24 -11.50 26.61
CA PRO A 107 14.52 -10.83 26.69
C PRO A 107 14.71 -9.87 25.51
N PRO A 108 15.51 -8.80 25.69
CA PRO A 108 15.88 -7.92 24.59
C PRO A 108 16.64 -8.71 23.51
N PRO A 109 16.45 -8.37 22.22
CA PRO A 109 17.11 -9.04 21.09
C PRO A 109 18.62 -8.77 21.00
N SER A 110 19.14 -7.78 21.73
CA SER A 110 20.58 -7.54 21.91
C SER A 110 20.85 -6.76 23.20
N PRO A 111 22.09 -6.77 23.74
CA PRO A 111 22.43 -6.07 24.99
C PRO A 111 22.18 -4.57 24.96
N GLU A 112 22.32 -3.95 23.79
CA GLU A 112 22.10 -2.52 23.56
C GLU A 112 20.65 -2.17 23.22
N ALA A 113 19.74 -3.15 23.15
CA ALA A 113 18.36 -2.91 22.79
C ALA A 113 17.60 -2.18 23.92
N LYS A 114 16.78 -1.19 23.54
CA LYS A 114 15.90 -0.44 24.44
C LYS A 114 14.45 -0.68 24.12
N LEU A 115 13.60 -0.71 25.14
CA LEU A 115 12.15 -0.77 24.95
C LEU A 115 11.63 0.62 24.56
N GLY A 116 10.93 0.71 23.43
CA GLY A 116 10.20 1.88 22.98
C GLY A 116 8.70 1.59 22.93
N ILE A 117 7.89 2.61 23.24
CA ILE A 117 6.43 2.58 23.09
C ILE A 117 6.05 3.82 22.27
N GLY A 118 5.39 3.61 21.14
CA GLY A 118 4.98 4.71 20.26
C GLY A 118 3.64 4.45 19.58
N VAL A 119 3.30 5.34 18.64
CA VAL A 119 2.06 5.24 17.85
C VAL A 119 2.00 3.97 16.98
N GLU A 120 3.15 3.39 16.66
CA GLU A 120 3.32 2.14 15.90
C GLU A 120 3.30 0.87 16.77
N GLY A 121 3.13 1.00 18.10
CA GLY A 121 3.12 -0.13 19.04
C GLY A 121 4.32 -0.13 19.98
N PRO A 122 4.46 -1.19 20.80
CA PRO A 122 5.69 -1.47 21.53
C PRO A 122 6.74 -2.10 20.59
N PHE A 123 8.00 -1.70 20.73
CA PHE A 123 9.11 -2.21 19.92
C PHE A 123 10.44 -2.18 20.68
N TRP A 124 11.37 -3.03 20.28
CA TRP A 124 12.78 -2.93 20.63
C TRP A 124 13.48 -1.98 19.66
N ILE A 125 14.20 -0.99 20.20
CA ILE A 125 15.10 -0.11 19.45
C ILE A 125 16.51 -0.66 19.61
N ILE A 126 17.18 -0.98 18.50
CA ILE A 126 18.57 -1.46 18.49
C ILE A 126 19.41 -0.42 17.78
N ASN A 127 20.62 -0.15 18.28
CA ASN A 127 21.55 0.84 17.72
C ASN A 127 20.97 2.26 17.62
N GLU A 128 20.20 2.69 18.64
CA GLU A 128 19.59 4.03 18.69
C GLU A 128 20.61 5.14 18.40
N GLY A 129 20.25 6.05 17.49
CA GLY A 129 21.09 7.18 17.07
C GLY A 129 22.24 6.80 16.13
N LYS A 130 22.31 5.56 15.65
CA LYS A 130 23.35 5.08 14.70
C LYS A 130 22.74 4.74 13.34
N PRO A 131 23.54 4.67 12.26
CA PRO A 131 23.04 4.31 10.92
C PRO A 131 22.37 2.94 10.84
N GLN A 132 22.66 2.03 11.76
CA GLN A 132 22.08 0.68 11.84
C GLN A 132 20.89 0.63 12.81
N GLU A 133 20.31 1.78 13.17
CA GLU A 133 19.12 1.83 14.01
C GLU A 133 17.99 1.00 13.38
N ARG A 134 17.38 0.14 14.17
CA ARG A 134 16.22 -0.64 13.74
C ARG A 134 15.21 -0.77 14.87
N ARG A 135 13.93 -0.77 14.49
CA ARG A 135 12.81 -1.08 15.37
C ARG A 135 12.34 -2.50 15.11
N ILE A 136 12.28 -3.31 16.16
CA ILE A 136 11.75 -4.68 16.11
C ILE A 136 10.44 -4.70 16.90
N PRO A 137 9.30 -4.86 16.22
CA PRO A 137 7.99 -4.91 16.86
C PRO A 137 7.90 -6.01 17.92
N ILE A 138 7.34 -5.65 19.08
CA ILE A 138 7.07 -6.58 20.17
C ILE A 138 5.65 -7.12 19.98
N LYS A 139 5.49 -8.44 19.89
CA LYS A 139 4.18 -9.10 19.71
C LYS A 139 3.63 -9.74 20.99
N GLN A 140 4.44 -9.78 22.04
CA GLN A 140 4.13 -10.44 23.30
C GLN A 140 4.11 -9.41 24.43
N GLY A 141 3.60 -9.81 25.59
CA GLY A 141 3.64 -8.98 26.78
C GLY A 141 2.41 -8.11 27.01
N GLY A 142 1.37 -8.18 26.18
CA GLY A 142 0.16 -7.41 26.41
C GLY A 142 -0.94 -7.66 25.41
N ASN A 143 -2.09 -7.05 25.64
CA ASN A 143 -3.14 -6.88 24.65
C ASN A 143 -3.15 -5.41 24.22
N PHE A 144 -2.80 -5.17 22.96
CA PHE A 144 -2.80 -3.87 22.35
C PHE A 144 -3.18 -3.99 20.89
N VAL A 145 -3.76 -2.93 20.34
CA VAL A 145 -4.18 -2.86 18.94
C VAL A 145 -3.49 -1.67 18.31
N VAL A 146 -2.78 -1.91 17.20
CA VAL A 146 -2.29 -0.84 16.35
C VAL A 146 -3.33 -0.58 15.26
N GLN A 147 -3.92 0.61 15.30
CA GLN A 147 -4.85 1.09 14.30
C GLN A 147 -4.08 1.84 13.23
N VAL A 148 -4.46 1.60 11.97
CA VAL A 148 -3.91 2.30 10.81
C VAL A 148 -5.04 3.05 10.10
N SER A 149 -4.81 4.33 9.83
CA SER A 149 -5.73 5.21 9.11
C SER A 149 -5.02 5.94 7.98
N ILE A 150 -5.78 6.54 7.09
CA ILE A 150 -5.27 7.40 6.02
C ILE A 150 -5.54 8.86 6.39
N SER A 151 -4.51 9.70 6.30
CA SER A 151 -4.63 11.15 6.34
C SER A 151 -5.25 11.65 5.04
N ASN A 152 -6.36 12.40 5.14
CA ASN A 152 -7.14 12.90 4.00
C ASN A 152 -7.52 11.80 3.00
N PRO A 153 -8.32 10.79 3.42
CA PRO A 153 -8.67 9.67 2.56
C PRO A 153 -9.54 10.12 1.39
N PRO A 154 -9.50 9.40 0.25
CA PRO A 154 -10.44 9.65 -0.84
C PRO A 154 -11.86 9.35 -0.37
N THR A 155 -12.80 10.22 -0.75
CA THR A 155 -14.21 10.06 -0.34
C THR A 155 -15.06 9.41 -1.41
N LYS A 156 -14.58 9.40 -2.66
CA LYS A 156 -15.28 8.83 -3.80
C LYS A 156 -14.40 7.96 -4.68
N HIS A 157 -15.00 6.97 -5.31
CA HIS A 157 -14.42 6.21 -6.41
C HIS A 157 -15.50 5.99 -7.47
N ARG A 158 -15.20 6.35 -8.72
CA ARG A 158 -16.12 6.32 -9.87
C ARG A 158 -17.43 7.07 -9.61
N GLY A 159 -17.34 8.19 -8.88
CA GLY A 159 -18.49 9.00 -8.49
C GLY A 159 -19.33 8.43 -7.32
N ILE A 160 -18.99 7.25 -6.80
CA ILE A 160 -19.67 6.60 -5.68
C ILE A 160 -18.92 6.86 -4.38
N LEU A 161 -19.65 7.13 -3.29
CA LEU A 161 -19.05 7.34 -1.96
C LEU A 161 -18.34 6.08 -1.45
N ILE A 162 -17.18 6.28 -0.82
CA ILE A 162 -16.41 5.24 -0.14
C ILE A 162 -16.77 5.29 1.35
N PHE A 163 -17.52 4.29 1.83
CA PHE A 163 -17.90 4.22 3.24
C PHE A 163 -16.77 3.71 4.14
N ASN A 164 -15.95 2.78 3.64
CA ASN A 164 -14.81 2.24 4.37
C ASN A 164 -13.51 2.80 3.78
N VAL A 165 -12.93 3.78 4.46
CA VAL A 165 -11.68 4.44 4.03
C VAL A 165 -10.42 3.82 4.65
N ASN A 166 -10.52 2.61 5.22
CA ASN A 166 -9.34 1.94 5.74
C ASN A 166 -8.33 1.66 4.61
N PRO A 167 -7.01 1.66 4.88
CA PRO A 167 -6.01 1.54 3.82
C PRO A 167 -6.15 0.28 2.97
N VAL A 168 -6.52 -0.84 3.60
CA VAL A 168 -6.74 -2.11 2.90
C VAL A 168 -7.87 -2.01 1.86
N ASN A 169 -9.00 -1.39 2.20
CA ASN A 169 -10.12 -1.24 1.29
C ASN A 169 -9.79 -0.26 0.15
N ILE A 170 -9.03 0.80 0.43
CA ILE A 170 -8.55 1.71 -0.61
C ILE A 170 -7.65 0.98 -1.62
N CYS A 171 -6.71 0.16 -1.13
CA CYS A 171 -5.87 -0.68 -1.99
C CYS A 171 -6.70 -1.69 -2.79
N ARG A 172 -7.70 -2.33 -2.16
CA ARG A 172 -8.60 -3.29 -2.83
C ARG A 172 -9.33 -2.65 -4.02
N LEU A 173 -9.93 -1.48 -3.81
CA LEU A 173 -10.66 -0.74 -4.85
C LEU A 173 -9.72 -0.30 -5.99
N ALA A 174 -8.50 0.16 -5.65
CA ALA A 174 -7.49 0.51 -6.64
C ALA A 174 -7.07 -0.69 -7.49
N LEU A 175 -6.78 -1.83 -6.85
CA LEU A 175 -6.41 -3.06 -7.53
C LEU A 175 -7.52 -3.54 -8.46
N GLN A 176 -8.77 -3.53 -7.97
CA GLN A 176 -9.94 -3.87 -8.78
C GLN A 176 -10.02 -3.00 -10.05
N TYR A 177 -9.90 -1.67 -9.90
CA TYR A 177 -9.91 -0.77 -11.05
C TYR A 177 -8.81 -1.10 -12.06
N LEU A 178 -7.59 -1.34 -11.58
CA LEU A 178 -6.44 -1.62 -12.44
C LEU A 178 -6.59 -2.96 -13.18
N SER A 179 -7.12 -3.98 -12.52
CA SER A 179 -7.43 -5.26 -13.14
C SER A 179 -8.49 -5.13 -14.23
N GLU A 180 -9.56 -4.37 -13.96
CA GLU A 180 -10.61 -4.07 -14.95
C GLU A 180 -10.06 -3.26 -16.14
N LEU A 181 -9.14 -2.32 -15.91
CA LEU A 181 -8.49 -1.54 -16.96
C LEU A 181 -7.67 -2.42 -17.91
N VAL A 182 -6.92 -3.39 -17.38
CA VAL A 182 -6.16 -4.34 -18.19
C VAL A 182 -7.10 -5.28 -18.94
N TYR A 183 -8.17 -5.75 -18.28
CA TYR A 183 -9.19 -6.58 -18.92
C TYR A 183 -9.87 -5.85 -20.10
N GLU A 184 -10.25 -4.58 -19.92
CA GLU A 184 -10.83 -3.75 -20.98
C GLU A 184 -9.86 -3.62 -22.17
N ALA A 185 -8.55 -3.47 -21.91
CA ALA A 185 -7.54 -3.42 -22.96
C ALA A 185 -7.47 -4.74 -23.74
N CYS A 186 -7.47 -5.88 -23.05
CA CYS A 186 -7.50 -7.20 -23.66
C CYS A 186 -8.72 -7.37 -24.56
N GLU A 187 -9.92 -7.12 -24.04
CA GLU A 187 -11.17 -7.23 -24.81
C GLU A 187 -11.16 -6.38 -26.08
N LYS A 188 -10.61 -5.16 -25.99
CA LYS A 188 -10.64 -4.19 -27.08
C LYS A 188 -9.61 -4.44 -28.17
N PHE A 189 -8.44 -4.96 -27.81
CA PHE A 189 -7.27 -5.02 -28.70
C PHE A 189 -6.74 -6.43 -28.98
N GLU A 190 -7.14 -7.46 -28.22
CA GLU A 190 -6.80 -8.86 -28.53
C GLU A 190 -7.83 -9.52 -29.45
N LYS A 191 -9.11 -9.13 -29.35
CA LYS A 191 -10.20 -9.74 -30.12
C LYS A 191 -10.42 -9.10 -31.50
N LYS A 192 -9.44 -8.36 -32.02
CA LYS A 192 -9.43 -7.74 -33.35
C LYS A 192 -8.16 -8.12 -34.09
#